data_AF-A0A961VNT9-F1
#
_entry.id   AF-A0A961VNT9-F1
#
_cell.length_a   1.000
_cell.length_b   1.000
_cell.length_c   1.000
_cell.angle_alpha   90.00
_cell.angle_beta   90.00
_cell.angle_gamma   90.00
#
_symmetry.space_group_name_H-M   'P 1'
#
loop_
_entity.id
_entity.type
_entity.pdbx_description
1 polymer ?
#
loop_
_entity_poly.entity_id
_entity_poly.type
_entity_poly.pdbx_seq_one_letter_code
_entity_poly.pdbx_strand_id
1 'polypeptide(L)'
;MRQFAGILCAVLLSISLAGCFTAKSPLIGADEAEFPYDRIVFVAIDRPEDRLILQRDGDTYLFRPSDEDERYARLRLKGFGEGFYVAQLQAPPGEDDPGPLYAVLAVSADGRRIASHAAIRPDDFEAVPGLSLCDTSVCIDDLGAYVAYARARILAGAAPDAEYRILEAE
;
A
#
# COMPACT_ATOMS: atom_id res chain seq x y z
N MET A 1 -29.66 -40.41 -2.27
CA MET A 1 -29.74 -39.29 -3.24
C MET A 1 -29.12 -38.05 -2.60
N ARG A 2 -27.95 -37.69 -3.13
CA ARG A 2 -27.37 -36.33 -3.24
C ARG A 2 -27.36 -35.39 -2.02
N GLN A 3 -26.18 -35.34 -1.40
CA GLN A 3 -25.62 -34.22 -0.64
C GLN A 3 -25.39 -33.02 -1.59
N PHE A 4 -26.03 -31.86 -1.36
CA PHE A 4 -25.68 -30.56 -1.97
C PHE A 4 -26.24 -29.40 -1.13
N ALA A 5 -25.76 -29.19 0.09
CA ALA A 5 -26.20 -28.05 0.91
C ALA A 5 -25.06 -27.30 1.63
N GLY A 6 -23.79 -27.65 1.39
CA GLY A 6 -22.67 -27.16 2.22
C GLY A 6 -21.67 -26.21 1.56
N ILE A 7 -21.83 -25.82 0.28
CA ILE A 7 -20.75 -25.11 -0.45
C ILE A 7 -21.06 -23.62 -0.69
N LEU A 8 -22.28 -23.15 -0.44
CA LEU A 8 -22.68 -21.80 -0.88
C LEU A 8 -22.30 -20.65 0.06
N CYS A 9 -21.94 -20.90 1.32
CA CYS A 9 -21.60 -19.81 2.28
C CYS A 9 -20.11 -19.46 2.35
N ALA A 10 -19.20 -20.28 1.79
CA ALA A 10 -17.76 -20.02 1.89
C ALA A 10 -17.23 -19.07 0.79
N VAL A 11 -17.95 -18.90 -0.32
CA VAL A 11 -17.51 -18.09 -1.47
C VAL A 11 -17.77 -16.58 -1.28
N LEU A 12 -18.70 -16.20 -0.41
CA LEU A 12 -19.10 -14.80 -0.22
C LEU A 12 -18.17 -14.00 0.72
N LEU A 13 -17.29 -14.67 1.48
CA LEU A 13 -16.31 -14.01 2.36
C LEU A 13 -14.99 -13.68 1.65
N SER A 14 -14.77 -14.18 0.43
CA SER A 14 -13.56 -13.92 -0.36
C SER A 14 -13.62 -12.61 -1.17
N ILE A 15 -14.78 -11.96 -1.24
CA ILE A 15 -15.02 -10.78 -2.09
C ILE A 15 -14.71 -9.47 -1.34
N SER A 16 -14.49 -9.49 -0.02
CA SER A 16 -14.21 -8.28 0.77
C SER A 16 -12.74 -7.85 0.81
N LEU A 17 -11.86 -8.44 0.00
CA LEU A 17 -10.50 -7.94 -0.28
C LEU A 17 -10.28 -7.56 -1.76
N ALA A 18 -11.36 -7.40 -2.53
CA ALA A 18 -11.28 -6.96 -3.92
C ALA A 18 -10.94 -5.45 -4.02
N GLY A 19 -9.64 -5.17 -3.91
CA GLY A 19 -9.08 -3.82 -4.10
C GLY A 19 -7.55 -3.84 -4.04
N CYS A 20 -6.92 -4.90 -4.56
CA CYS A 20 -5.47 -4.93 -4.73
C CYS A 20 -5.14 -4.22 -6.06
N PHE A 21 -4.59 -3.00 -6.01
CA PHE A 21 -4.05 -2.31 -7.19
C PHE A 21 -2.76 -3.00 -7.58
N THR A 22 -2.74 -3.60 -8.76
CA THR A 22 -1.59 -4.38 -9.21
C THR A 22 -0.98 -3.71 -10.43
N ALA A 23 0.34 -3.76 -10.51
CA ALA A 23 1.08 -3.48 -11.73
C ALA A 23 1.74 -4.78 -12.19
N LYS A 24 1.84 -5.01 -13.50
CA LYS A 24 2.48 -6.23 -14.05
C LYS A 24 3.96 -6.34 -13.68
N SER A 25 4.58 -5.23 -13.30
CA SER A 25 5.95 -5.13 -12.81
C SER A 25 6.01 -4.11 -11.68
N PRO A 26 7.03 -4.18 -10.80
CA PRO A 26 7.38 -3.09 -9.89
C PRO A 26 7.50 -1.78 -10.66
N LEU A 27 6.83 -0.74 -10.18
CA LEU A 27 6.90 0.61 -10.75
C LEU A 27 7.95 1.48 -10.04
N ILE A 28 8.37 1.08 -8.84
CA ILE A 28 9.49 1.69 -8.11
C ILE A 28 10.71 0.78 -8.25
N GLY A 29 11.64 1.22 -9.09
CA GLY A 29 12.96 0.60 -9.27
C GLY A 29 13.86 0.75 -8.04
N ALA A 30 14.95 -0.02 -8.02
CA ALA A 30 15.97 0.06 -6.96
C ALA A 30 16.67 1.43 -6.93
N ASP A 31 16.86 2.04 -8.10
CA ASP A 31 17.49 3.33 -8.34
C ASP A 31 16.59 4.53 -8.04
N GLU A 32 15.28 4.30 -7.97
CA GLU A 32 14.28 5.32 -7.64
C GLU A 32 13.76 5.21 -6.21
N ALA A 33 14.14 4.16 -5.48
CA ALA A 33 13.70 3.95 -4.12
C ALA A 33 14.43 4.90 -3.16
N GLU A 34 13.65 5.59 -2.34
CA GLU A 34 14.11 6.52 -1.32
C GLU A 34 14.07 5.87 0.07
N PHE A 35 15.12 6.12 0.86
CA PHE A 35 15.25 5.61 2.22
C PHE A 35 15.58 6.78 3.15
N PRO A 36 14.57 7.53 3.63
CA PRO A 36 14.81 8.68 4.50
C PRO A 36 15.50 8.31 5.83
N TYR A 37 15.34 7.06 6.26
CA TYR A 37 15.87 6.49 7.51
C TYR A 37 16.33 5.05 7.29
N ASP A 38 17.26 4.55 8.09
CA ASP A 38 17.64 3.13 8.07
C ASP A 38 16.62 2.27 8.83
N ARG A 39 15.97 2.83 9.86
CA ARG A 39 14.92 2.13 10.63
C ARG A 39 13.77 3.08 10.99
N ILE A 40 12.53 2.60 10.85
CA ILE A 40 11.31 3.33 11.25
C ILE A 40 10.46 2.41 12.12
N VAL A 41 10.07 2.89 13.30
CA VAL A 41 9.04 2.27 14.15
C VAL A 41 7.82 3.15 14.16
N PHE A 42 6.66 2.58 13.90
CA PHE A 42 5.41 3.30 13.82
C PHE A 42 4.25 2.45 14.31
N VAL A 43 3.12 3.09 14.57
CA VAL A 43 1.88 2.45 14.99
C VAL A 43 0.72 3.00 14.18
N ALA A 44 -0.30 2.17 13.94
CA ALA A 44 -1.58 2.68 13.48
C ALA A 44 -2.24 3.51 14.60
N ILE A 45 -2.90 4.62 14.25
CA ILE A 45 -3.53 5.50 15.26
C ILE A 45 -4.68 4.78 15.98
N ASP A 46 -5.39 3.90 15.28
CA ASP A 46 -6.51 3.11 15.81
C ASP A 46 -6.07 1.87 16.62
N ARG A 47 -4.81 1.45 16.47
CA ARG A 47 -4.19 0.31 17.15
C ARG A 47 -2.77 0.65 17.63
N PRO A 48 -2.64 1.54 18.63
CA PRO A 48 -1.34 2.04 19.10
C PRO A 48 -0.46 0.98 19.78
N GLU A 49 -1.01 -0.18 20.12
CA GLU A 49 -0.31 -1.35 20.65
C GLU A 49 0.44 -2.13 19.57
N ASP A 50 -0.02 -2.09 18.32
CA ASP A 50 0.54 -2.84 17.19
C ASP A 50 1.73 -2.09 16.60
N ARG A 51 2.93 -2.35 17.13
CA ARG A 51 4.16 -1.76 16.59
C ARG A 51 4.55 -2.42 15.28
N LEU A 52 4.80 -1.57 14.29
CA LEU A 52 5.26 -1.94 12.96
C LEU A 52 6.68 -1.40 12.77
N ILE A 53 7.52 -2.19 12.11
CA ILE A 53 8.92 -1.86 11.86
C ILE A 53 9.19 -1.91 10.36
N LEU A 54 9.78 -0.84 9.83
CA LEU A 54 10.49 -0.84 8.56
C LEU A 54 11.99 -0.85 8.86
N GLN A 55 12.69 -1.88 8.40
CA GLN A 55 14.14 -1.97 8.49
C GLN A 55 14.74 -1.98 7.09
N ARG A 56 15.64 -1.04 6.80
CA ARG A 56 16.31 -1.01 5.50
C ARG A 56 17.19 -2.25 5.32
N ASP A 57 17.09 -2.85 4.15
CA ASP A 57 17.89 -3.97 3.66
C ASP A 57 18.23 -3.72 2.19
N GLY A 58 19.41 -3.13 1.95
CA GLY A 58 19.83 -2.74 0.60
C GLY A 58 18.92 -1.68 -0.04
N ASP A 59 18.20 -2.09 -1.09
CA ASP A 59 17.32 -1.29 -1.94
C ASP A 59 15.82 -1.49 -1.62
N THR A 60 15.51 -1.99 -0.42
CA THR A 60 14.15 -2.13 0.09
C THR A 60 14.11 -1.93 1.60
N TYR A 61 12.94 -1.61 2.14
CA TYR A 61 12.61 -1.88 3.53
C TYR A 61 12.04 -3.29 3.66
N LEU A 62 12.34 -3.94 4.79
CA LEU A 62 11.63 -5.11 5.27
C LEU A 62 10.57 -4.63 6.27
N PHE A 63 9.30 -4.87 5.93
CA PHE A 63 8.15 -4.57 6.77
C PHE A 63 7.84 -5.79 7.64
N ARG A 64 7.86 -5.59 8.97
CA ARG A 64 7.63 -6.64 9.96
C ARG A 64 6.76 -6.14 11.12
N PRO A 65 5.80 -6.94 11.61
CA PRO A 65 5.29 -6.78 12.97
C PRO A 65 6.43 -6.93 13.98
N SER A 66 6.36 -6.25 15.13
CA SER A 66 7.43 -6.35 16.15
C SER A 66 7.63 -7.75 16.73
N ASP A 67 6.61 -8.61 16.63
CA ASP A 67 6.52 -9.87 17.36
C ASP A 67 6.62 -11.12 16.46
N GLU A 68 6.85 -10.96 15.15
CA GLU A 68 6.98 -12.09 14.20
C GLU A 68 8.32 -12.09 13.47
N ASP A 69 9.08 -13.19 13.59
CA ASP A 69 10.42 -13.33 13.02
C ASP A 69 10.47 -13.62 11.51
N GLU A 70 9.37 -14.10 10.90
CA GLU A 70 9.46 -14.77 9.58
C GLU A 70 8.61 -14.17 8.46
N ARG A 71 7.64 -13.29 8.75
CA ARG A 71 6.82 -12.65 7.70
C ARG A 71 7.32 -11.24 7.41
N TYR A 72 8.10 -11.11 6.33
CA TYR A 72 8.55 -9.83 5.82
C TYR A 72 7.91 -9.54 4.46
N ALA A 73 7.21 -8.42 4.35
CA ALA A 73 6.94 -7.83 3.05
C ALA A 73 8.10 -6.89 2.68
N ARG A 74 8.37 -6.75 1.39
CA ARG A 74 9.35 -5.79 0.87
C ARG A 74 8.64 -4.50 0.52
N LEU A 75 9.15 -3.38 1.00
CA LEU A 75 8.56 -2.07 0.78
C LEU A 75 9.58 -1.12 0.15
N ARG A 76 9.20 -0.46 -0.94
CA ARG A 76 9.94 0.67 -1.51
C ARG A 76 9.12 1.94 -1.38
N LEU A 77 9.80 3.05 -1.13
CA LEU A 77 9.20 4.38 -1.09
C LEU A 77 9.76 5.22 -2.25
N LYS A 78 8.96 6.12 -2.80
CA LYS A 78 9.42 7.16 -3.73
C LYS A 78 8.73 8.48 -3.41
N GLY A 79 9.49 9.56 -3.31
CA GLY A 79 8.99 10.90 -3.02
C GLY A 79 8.45 11.59 -4.27
N PHE A 80 7.36 12.34 -4.11
CA PHE A 80 6.73 13.14 -5.16
C PHE A 80 6.61 14.62 -4.78
N GLY A 81 7.32 15.05 -3.72
CA GLY A 81 7.31 16.41 -3.21
C GLY A 81 6.12 16.73 -2.31
N GLU A 82 6.21 17.86 -1.60
CA GLU A 82 5.12 18.42 -0.76
C GLU A 82 4.53 17.43 0.27
N GLY A 83 5.37 16.52 0.78
CA GLY A 83 4.97 15.51 1.76
C GLY A 83 4.27 14.28 1.19
N PHE A 84 4.21 14.12 -0.14
CA PHE A 84 3.63 12.93 -0.77
C PHE A 84 4.69 11.91 -1.15
N TYR A 85 4.40 10.64 -0.84
CA TYR A 85 5.20 9.48 -1.24
C TYR A 85 4.30 8.41 -1.85
N VAL A 86 4.86 7.52 -2.66
CA VAL A 86 4.24 6.24 -3.01
C VAL A 86 4.96 5.14 -2.25
N ALA A 87 4.19 4.30 -1.57
CA ALA A 87 4.67 3.03 -1.05
C ALA A 87 4.30 1.92 -2.02
N GLN A 88 5.30 1.12 -2.41
CA GLN A 88 5.13 -0.14 -3.14
C GLN A 88 5.43 -1.29 -2.19
N LEU A 89 4.42 -2.10 -1.88
CA LEU A 89 4.54 -3.29 -1.05
C LEU A 89 4.56 -4.54 -1.95
N GLN A 90 5.52 -5.42 -1.75
CA GLN A 90 5.61 -6.71 -2.43
C GLN A 90 5.67 -7.83 -1.39
N ALA A 91 4.83 -8.85 -1.59
CA ALA A 91 4.89 -10.06 -0.78
C ALA A 91 6.26 -10.75 -0.97
N PRO A 92 6.75 -11.48 0.05
CA PRO A 92 7.92 -12.33 -0.16
C PRO A 92 7.63 -13.37 -1.25
N PRO A 93 8.66 -13.79 -2.02
CA PRO A 93 8.47 -14.72 -3.14
C PRO A 93 7.85 -16.05 -2.67
N GLY A 94 6.79 -16.51 -3.35
CA GLY A 94 6.00 -17.71 -3.03
C GLY A 94 5.09 -18.14 -4.21
N GLU A 95 4.28 -19.20 -4.03
CA GLU A 95 3.46 -19.78 -5.12
C GLU A 95 2.31 -18.87 -5.60
N ASP A 96 1.83 -17.96 -4.75
CA ASP A 96 0.81 -16.97 -5.09
C ASP A 96 1.40 -15.55 -4.92
N ASP A 97 2.00 -14.98 -5.96
CA ASP A 97 2.42 -13.57 -5.98
C ASP A 97 1.25 -12.71 -6.47
N PRO A 98 0.53 -11.99 -5.58
CA PRO A 98 -0.58 -11.14 -5.98
C PRO A 98 -0.13 -9.90 -6.78
N GLY A 99 1.18 -9.75 -7.03
CA GLY A 99 1.76 -8.54 -7.60
C GLY A 99 1.98 -7.45 -6.55
N PRO A 100 2.72 -6.40 -6.90
CA PRO A 100 2.97 -5.28 -6.01
C PRO A 100 1.69 -4.49 -5.75
N LEU A 101 1.49 -4.10 -4.48
CA LEU A 101 0.44 -3.19 -4.04
C LEU A 101 1.00 -1.78 -3.89
N TYR A 102 0.16 -0.78 -4.16
CA TYR A 102 0.54 0.63 -4.09
C TYR A 102 -0.40 1.44 -3.20
N ALA A 103 0.16 2.37 -2.45
CA ALA A 103 -0.57 3.38 -1.69
C ALA A 103 0.13 4.73 -1.78
N VAL A 104 -0.64 5.81 -1.77
CA VAL A 104 -0.09 7.17 -1.60
C VAL A 104 -0.07 7.50 -0.11
N LEU A 105 1.09 7.94 0.35
CA LEU A 105 1.30 8.40 1.72
C LEU A 105 1.36 9.92 1.73
N ALA A 106 0.53 10.55 2.55
CA ALA A 106 0.62 11.96 2.90
C ALA A 106 1.29 12.09 4.27
N VAL A 107 2.48 12.69 4.30
CA VAL A 107 3.29 12.89 5.50
C VAL A 107 3.09 14.31 6.02
N SER A 108 2.81 14.46 7.31
CA SER A 108 2.66 15.77 7.93
C SER A 108 3.96 16.58 7.90
N ALA A 109 3.86 17.90 7.99
CA ALA A 109 5.02 18.80 7.94
C ALA A 109 6.06 18.54 9.04
N ASP A 110 5.65 17.97 10.18
CA ASP A 110 6.55 17.57 11.27
C ASP A 110 7.19 16.18 11.06
N GLY A 111 6.83 15.48 9.98
CA GLY A 111 7.33 14.15 9.66
C GLY A 111 6.84 13.03 10.58
N ARG A 112 5.86 13.28 11.46
CA ARG A 112 5.45 12.31 12.50
C ARG A 112 4.15 11.59 12.25
N ARG A 113 3.29 12.11 11.38
CA ARG A 113 2.01 11.49 11.01
C ARG A 113 2.02 11.14 9.54
N ILE A 114 1.44 9.99 9.24
CA ILE A 114 1.31 9.48 7.88
C ILE A 114 -0.15 9.09 7.67
N ALA A 115 -0.77 9.63 6.64
CA ALA A 115 -2.07 9.20 6.15
C ALA A 115 -1.86 8.35 4.89
N SER A 116 -2.33 7.10 4.91
CA SER A 116 -2.28 6.18 3.77
C SER A 116 -3.59 6.22 3.01
N HIS A 117 -3.48 6.32 1.69
CA HIS A 117 -4.60 6.35 0.77
C HIS A 117 -4.39 5.29 -0.32
N ALA A 118 -5.25 4.28 -0.32
CA ALA A 118 -5.55 3.46 -1.49
C ALA A 118 -6.38 4.33 -2.44
N ALA A 119 -5.68 5.19 -3.18
CA ALA A 119 -6.27 6.35 -3.85
C ALA A 119 -7.41 6.05 -4.83
N ILE A 120 -7.50 4.81 -5.30
CA ILE A 120 -8.47 4.37 -6.28
C ILE A 120 -9.41 3.40 -5.59
N ARG A 121 -10.72 3.51 -5.79
CA ARG A 121 -11.66 2.44 -5.43
C ARG A 121 -12.36 2.03 -6.73
N PRO A 122 -12.42 0.72 -7.09
CA PRO A 122 -12.94 0.31 -8.39
C PRO A 122 -14.38 0.77 -8.67
N ASP A 123 -15.17 0.98 -7.61
CA ASP A 123 -16.56 1.42 -7.65
C ASP A 123 -16.74 2.93 -7.94
N ASP A 124 -15.66 3.71 -7.89
CA ASP A 124 -15.66 5.19 -8.03
C ASP A 124 -14.53 5.67 -8.97
N PHE A 125 -14.06 4.80 -9.87
CA PHE A 125 -12.99 5.10 -10.81
C PHE A 125 -13.46 5.16 -12.25
N GLU A 126 -13.22 6.30 -12.90
CA GLU A 126 -13.26 6.45 -14.36
C GLU A 126 -11.85 6.40 -14.92
N ALA A 127 -11.66 5.65 -16.01
CA ALA A 127 -10.35 5.55 -16.66
C ALA A 127 -9.83 6.94 -17.10
N VAL A 128 -8.60 7.25 -16.74
CA VAL A 128 -7.91 8.50 -17.08
C VAL A 128 -6.52 8.18 -17.63
N PRO A 129 -5.88 9.06 -18.41
CA PRO A 129 -4.52 8.81 -18.91
C PRO A 129 -3.55 8.43 -17.77
N GLY A 130 -2.87 7.29 -17.90
CA GLY A 130 -1.95 6.76 -16.90
C GLY A 130 -2.56 5.83 -15.84
N LEU A 131 -3.89 5.65 -15.83
CA LEU A 131 -4.61 4.72 -14.96
C LEU A 131 -5.68 3.97 -15.77
N SER A 132 -5.63 2.64 -15.80
CA SER A 132 -6.53 1.81 -16.60
C SER A 132 -7.32 0.82 -15.75
N LEU A 133 -8.51 0.46 -16.21
CA LEU A 133 -9.26 -0.66 -15.61
C LEU A 133 -8.61 -1.98 -16.02
N CYS A 134 -8.42 -2.89 -15.07
CA CYS A 134 -7.98 -4.26 -15.32
C CYS A 134 -8.74 -5.24 -14.42
N ASP A 135 -8.98 -6.47 -14.87
CA ASP A 135 -9.79 -7.50 -14.17
C ASP A 135 -10.84 -6.94 -13.19
N THR A 136 -10.58 -7.02 -11.88
CA THR A 136 -11.46 -6.52 -10.80
C THR A 136 -10.91 -5.29 -10.08
N SER A 137 -9.92 -4.61 -10.66
CA SER A 137 -9.14 -3.55 -10.03
C SER A 137 -8.75 -2.42 -11.00
N VAL A 138 -7.86 -1.54 -10.56
CA VAL A 138 -7.28 -0.48 -11.37
C VAL A 138 -5.77 -0.71 -11.47
N CYS A 139 -5.28 -0.70 -12.70
CA CYS A 139 -3.88 -0.83 -13.03
C CYS A 139 -3.25 0.57 -13.12
N ILE A 140 -2.06 0.67 -12.54
CA ILE A 140 -1.26 1.88 -12.58
C ILE A 140 -0.29 1.76 -13.75
N ASP A 141 -0.53 2.54 -14.81
CA ASP A 141 0.34 2.58 -15.99
C ASP A 141 1.43 3.65 -15.86
N ASP A 142 1.15 4.71 -15.10
CA ASP A 142 2.07 5.81 -14.80
C ASP A 142 1.98 6.23 -13.32
N LEU A 143 3.10 6.20 -12.60
CA LEU A 143 3.13 6.58 -11.18
C LEU A 143 2.81 8.06 -10.96
N GLY A 144 3.20 8.93 -11.89
CA GLY A 144 2.89 10.36 -11.80
C GLY A 144 1.39 10.63 -11.85
N ALA A 145 0.69 9.97 -12.77
CA ALA A 145 -0.76 10.01 -12.90
C ALA A 145 -1.45 9.46 -11.64
N TYR A 146 -0.96 8.36 -11.08
CA TYR A 146 -1.47 7.81 -9.82
C TYR A 146 -1.38 8.82 -8.66
N VAL A 147 -0.22 9.44 -8.49
CA VAL A 147 -0.02 10.44 -7.42
C VAL A 147 -0.85 11.70 -7.66
N ALA A 148 -0.92 12.18 -8.90
CA ALA A 148 -1.74 13.34 -9.25
C ALA A 148 -3.23 13.08 -8.95
N TYR A 149 -3.73 11.90 -9.31
CA TYR A 149 -5.09 11.47 -9.03
C TYR A 149 -5.36 11.39 -7.51
N ALA A 150 -4.48 10.70 -6.76
CA ALA A 150 -4.57 10.59 -5.31
C ALA A 150 -4.58 11.96 -4.62
N ARG A 151 -3.64 12.83 -5.01
CA ARG A 151 -3.50 14.18 -4.46
C ARG A 151 -4.75 15.01 -4.69
N ALA A 152 -5.34 14.96 -5.88
CA ALA A 152 -6.59 15.67 -6.17
C ALA A 152 -7.72 15.24 -5.24
N ARG A 153 -7.85 13.92 -4.98
CA ARG A 153 -8.86 13.38 -4.04
C ARG A 153 -8.59 13.78 -2.59
N ILE A 154 -7.34 13.70 -2.15
CA ILE A 154 -6.94 14.09 -0.79
C ILE A 154 -7.24 15.58 -0.56
N LEU A 155 -6.91 16.44 -1.51
CA LEU A 155 -7.22 17.88 -1.46
C LEU A 155 -8.73 18.17 -1.52
N ALA A 156 -9.51 17.27 -2.13
CA ALA A 156 -10.97 17.33 -2.13
C ALA A 156 -11.61 16.77 -0.84
N GLY A 157 -10.81 16.31 0.13
CA GLY A 157 -11.28 15.83 1.43
C GLY A 157 -11.53 14.32 1.52
N ALA A 158 -10.97 13.53 0.61
CA ALA A 158 -11.00 12.07 0.74
C ALA A 158 -10.33 11.63 2.05
N ALA A 159 -11.04 10.81 2.83
CA ALA A 159 -10.51 10.27 4.07
C ALA A 159 -9.35 9.29 3.80
N PRO A 160 -8.38 9.19 4.72
CA PRO A 160 -7.38 8.13 4.68
C PRO A 160 -8.01 6.76 4.94
N ASP A 161 -7.45 5.72 4.33
CA ASP A 161 -7.81 4.34 4.63
C ASP A 161 -7.14 3.87 5.93
N ALA A 162 -5.98 4.44 6.26
CA ALA A 162 -5.30 4.25 7.55
C ALA A 162 -4.44 5.46 7.91
N GLU A 163 -4.31 5.73 9.21
CA GLU A 163 -3.39 6.74 9.74
C GLU A 163 -2.37 6.10 10.67
N TYR A 164 -1.14 6.61 10.60
CA TYR A 164 -0.01 6.12 11.37
C TYR A 164 0.72 7.25 12.07
N ARG A 165 1.41 6.89 13.16
CA ARG A 165 2.32 7.77 13.88
C ARG A 165 3.70 7.13 13.99
N ILE A 166 4.72 7.85 13.54
CA ILE A 166 6.12 7.45 13.74
C ILE A 166 6.48 7.65 15.22
N LEU A 167 7.04 6.61 15.82
CA LEU A 167 7.56 6.60 17.18
C LEU A 167 9.07 6.83 17.19
N GLU A 168 9.79 6.15 16.29
CA GLU A 168 11.24 6.18 16.16
C GLU A 168 11.62 6.21 14.67
N ALA A 169 12.65 6.99 14.33
CA ALA A 169 13.22 7.05 12.99
C ALA A 169 14.72 7.34 13.11
N GLU A 170 15.55 6.42 12.62
CA GLU A 170 17.01 6.41 12.78
C GLU A 170 17.70 6.26 11.42
#